data_AF-A0A918XS33-F1
#
_entry.id   AF-A0A918XS33-F1
#
_cell.length_a   1.000
_cell.length_b   1.000
_cell.length_c   1.000
_cell.angle_alpha   90.00
_cell.angle_beta   90.00
_cell.angle_gamma   90.00
#
_symmetry.space_group_name_H-M   'P 1'
#
loop_
_entity.id
_entity.type
_entity.pdbx_description
1 polymer ?
#
loop_
_entity_poly.entity_id
_entity_poly.type
_entity_poly.pdbx_seq_one_letter_code
_entity_poly.pdbx_strand_id
1 'polypeptide(L)' 'MDKVIGVAAIALLAGFMGILVGFVPDIDLVIVVAVVVAMAGYDFYRSLFAKQDDRQ' A
#
# COMPACT_ATOMS: atom_id res chain seq x y z
N MET A 1 17.91 0.81 -5.02
CA MET A 1 16.96 -0.01 -5.82
C MET A 1 15.69 -0.29 -5.00
N ASP A 2 15.82 -0.66 -3.72
CA ASP A 2 14.71 -0.93 -2.80
C ASP A 2 13.62 0.16 -2.73
N LYS A 3 14.01 1.44 -2.68
CA LYS A 3 13.06 2.57 -2.59
C LYS A 3 12.25 2.76 -3.88
N VAL A 4 12.84 2.53 -5.04
CA VAL A 4 12.14 2.67 -6.34
C VAL A 4 11.14 1.53 -6.55
N ILE A 5 11.56 0.29 -6.23
CA ILE A 5 10.69 -0.89 -6.30
C ILE A 5 9.52 -0.74 -5.34
N GLY A 6 9.78 -0.22 -4.14
CA GLY A 6 8.74 0.00 -3.15
C GLY A 6 7.72 1.09 -3.54
N VAL A 7 8.17 2.22 -4.11
CA VAL A 7 7.24 3.24 -4.65
C VAL A 7 6.41 2.66 -5.80
N ALA A 8 7.03 1.88 -6.69
CA ALA A 8 6.33 1.22 -7.78
C ALA A 8 5.29 0.21 -7.28
N ALA A 9 5.60 -0.57 -6.24
CA ALA A 9 4.67 -1.53 -5.64
C ALA A 9 3.44 -0.85 -5.03
N ILE A 10 3.63 0.24 -4.27
CA ILE A 10 2.52 1.04 -3.70
C ILE A 10 1.67 1.66 -4.81
N ALA A 11 2.29 2.22 -5.85
CA ALA A 11 1.56 2.81 -6.97
C ALA A 11 0.71 1.76 -7.71
N LEU A 12 1.25 0.56 -7.92
CA LEU A 12 0.53 -0.54 -8.56
C LEU A 12 -0.64 -1.03 -7.69
N LEU A 13 -0.42 -1.19 -6.38
CA LEU A 13 -1.46 -1.56 -5.43
C LEU A 13 -2.59 -0.52 -5.42
N ALA A 14 -2.25 0.76 -5.27
CA ALA A 14 -3.24 1.85 -5.25
C ALA A 14 -4.03 1.93 -6.56
N GLY A 15 -3.35 1.77 -7.71
CA GLY A 15 -3.98 1.75 -9.02
C GLY A 15 -4.97 0.59 -9.19
N PHE A 16 -4.57 -0.63 -8.84
CA PHE A 16 -5.45 -1.81 -8.92
C PHE A 16 -6.66 -1.69 -7.98
N MET A 17 -6.43 -1.27 -6.74
CA MET A 17 -7.49 -1.08 -5.75
C MET A 17 -8.47 0.02 -6.16
N GLY A 18 -7.98 1.10 -6.77
CA GLY A 18 -8.83 2.16 -7.34
C GLY A 18 -9.74 1.66 -8.46
N ILE A 19 -9.25 0.75 -9.31
CA ILE A 19 -10.08 0.12 -10.36
C ILE A 19 -11.18 -0.74 -9.72
N LEU A 20 -10.85 -1.55 -8.71
CA LEU A 20 -11.82 -2.40 -8.02
C LEU A 20 -12.96 -1.58 -7.40
N VAL A 21 -12.64 -0.51 -6.68
CA VAL A 21 -13.65 0.37 -6.06
C VAL A 21 -14.50 1.09 -7.11
N GLY A 22 -13.90 1.50 -8.24
CA GLY A 22 -14.63 2.17 -9.32
C GLY A 22 -15.56 1.26 -10.11
N PHE A 23 -15.18 -0.01 -10.31
CA PHE A 23 -15.98 -0.97 -11.09
C PHE A 23 -16.98 -1.77 -10.26
N VAL A 24 -16.68 -2.01 -8.99
CA VAL A 24 -17.52 -2.80 -8.07
C VAL A 24 -17.77 -1.99 -6.80
N PRO A 25 -18.71 -1.03 -6.82
CA PRO A 25 -19.00 -0.18 -5.67
C PRO A 25 -19.85 -0.90 -4.63
N ASP A 26 -19.27 -1.93 -3.99
CA ASP A 26 -19.81 -2.59 -2.81
C ASP A 26 -19.19 -2.00 -1.55
N ILE A 27 -20.03 -1.64 -0.56
CA ILE A 27 -19.56 -0.98 0.68
C ILE A 27 -18.52 -1.83 1.41
N ASP A 28 -18.75 -3.13 1.51
CA ASP A 28 -17.84 -4.06 2.15
C ASP A 28 -16.48 -4.11 1.45
N LEU A 29 -16.48 -4.05 0.11
CA LEU A 29 -15.26 -4.02 -0.69
C LEU A 29 -14.46 -2.74 -0.43
N VAL A 30 -15.14 -1.58 -0.38
CA VAL A 30 -14.48 -0.29 -0.11
C VAL A 30 -13.82 -0.27 1.26
N ILE A 31 -14.47 -0.82 2.29
CA ILE A 31 -13.93 -0.90 3.64
C ILE A 31 -12.67 -1.78 3.67
N VAL A 32 -12.75 -2.97 3.08
CA VAL A 32 -11.59 -3.89 2.99
C VAL A 32 -10.44 -3.24 2.22
N VAL A 33 -10.73 -2.56 1.10
CA VAL A 33 -9.74 -1.83 0.31
C VAL A 33 -9.06 -0.75 1.14
N ALA A 34 -9.82 0.06 1.88
CA ALA A 34 -9.27 1.12 2.72
C ALA A 34 -8.32 0.56 3.79
N VAL A 35 -8.69 -0.55 4.45
CA VAL A 35 -7.84 -1.21 5.45
C VAL A 35 -6.55 -1.75 4.81
N VAL A 36 -6.64 -2.40 3.65
CA VAL A 36 -5.46 -2.94 2.95
C VAL A 36 -4.52 -1.82 2.52
N VAL A 37 -5.03 -0.73 1.97
CA VAL A 37 -4.22 0.43 1.57
C VAL A 37 -3.56 1.07 2.79
N ALA A 38 -4.27 1.20 3.91
CA ALA A 38 -3.70 1.72 5.16
C ALA A 38 -2.56 0.82 5.69
N MET A 39 -2.75 -0.50 5.71
CA MET A 39 -1.73 -1.45 6.14
C MET A 39 -0.52 -1.46 5.20
N ALA A 40 -0.74 -1.44 3.90
CA ALA A 40 0.35 -1.39 2.92
C ALA A 40 1.12 -0.06 3.01
N GLY A 41 0.42 1.05 3.21
CA GLY A 41 1.05 2.35 3.46
C GLY A 41 1.89 2.36 4.74
N TYR A 42 1.39 1.72 5.80
CA TYR A 42 2.13 1.56 7.06
C TYR A 42 3.37 0.66 6.90
N ASP A 43 3.23 -0.48 6.24
CA ASP A 43 4.37 -1.37 5.95
C ASP A 43 5.42 -0.66 5.09
N PHE A 44 4.97 0.12 4.10
CA PHE A 44 5.86 0.90 3.26
C PHE A 44 6.56 2.03 4.02
N TYR A 45 5.85 2.76 4.88
CA TYR A 45 6.44 3.76 5.77
C TYR A 45 7.48 3.12 6.70
N ARG A 46 7.15 2.00 7.32
CA ARG A 46 8.08 1.24 8.17
C ARG A 46 9.28 0.72 7.36
N SER A 47 9.08 0.16 6.18
CA SER A 47 10.17 -0.36 5.34
C SER A 47 11.11 0.74 4.87
N LEU A 48 10.60 1.94 4.60
CA LEU A 48 11.41 3.09 4.20
C LEU A 48 12.10 3.82 5.34
N PHE A 49 11.49 3.88 6.53
CA PHE A 49 12.00 4.66 7.67
C PHE A 49 12.58 3.80 8.81
N ALA A 50 12.01 2.62 9.10
CA ALA A 50 12.49 1.74 10.18
C ALA A 50 13.64 0.81 9.75
N LYS A 51 13.84 0.58 8.44
CA LYS A 51 15.00 -0.21 7.95
C LYS A 51 16.35 0.51 8.10
N GLN A 52 16.38 1.68 8.74
CA GLN A 52 17.61 2.38 9.14
C GLN A 52 18.06 2.04 10.58
N ASP A 53 17.25 1.34 11.37
CA ASP A 53 17.48 1.15 12.82
C ASP A 53 17.80 -0.30 13.25
N ASP A 54 17.99 -1.23 12.29
CA ASP A 54 18.42 -2.62 12.54
C ASP A 54 19.90 -2.86 12.13
N ARG A 55 20.73 -1.82 12.28
CA ARG A 55 22.21 -1.93 12.23
C ARG A 55 22.86 -1.15 13.38
N GLN A 56 22.46 -1.45 14.61
CA GLN A 56 23.33 -1.28 15.79
C GLN A 56 23.41 -2.57 16.58
#